data_AF-A0A645DBQ7-F1
#
_entry.id   AF-A0A645DBQ7-F1
#
_cell.length_a   1.000
_cell.length_b   1.000
_cell.length_c   1.000
_cell.angle_alpha   90.00
_cell.angle_beta   90.00
_cell.angle_gamma   90.00
#
_symmetry.space_group_name_H-M   'P 1'
#
loop_
_entity.id
_entity.type
_entity.pdbx_description
1 polymer ?
#
loop_
_entity_poly.entity_id
_entity_poly.type
_entity_poly.pdbx_seq_one_letter_code
_entity_poly.pdbx_strand_id
1 'polypeptide(L)'
;MCWRLRARGRGIVCVPQSTVFHVGGATLKKENPRKTFLNFRNNLIMLYKNLPADQLVTVMRARMVLDYVAALAFVLKGQLPNARAVLAARREYAAIRKDFRASRDENMKKTVLHSIPEQIKSSILVQFYAKGRKSFSSLKL
;
A
#
# COMPACT_ATOMS: atom_id res chain seq x y z
N MET A 1 9.95 -1.94 -4.14
CA MET A 1 11.03 -1.98 -5.16
C MET A 1 10.49 -1.65 -6.55
N CYS A 2 9.47 -2.38 -7.02
CA CYS A 2 8.79 -2.17 -8.30
C CYS A 2 8.39 -0.72 -8.60
N TRP A 3 7.70 -0.05 -7.67
CA TRP A 3 7.29 1.35 -7.84
C TRP A 3 8.46 2.26 -8.20
N ARG A 4 9.56 2.20 -7.44
CA ARG A 4 10.76 3.01 -7.71
C ARG A 4 11.36 2.73 -9.08
N LEU A 5 11.37 1.46 -9.51
CA LEU A 5 11.90 1.10 -10.83
C LEU A 5 11.05 1.73 -11.94
N ARG A 6 9.71 1.59 -11.87
CA ARG A 6 8.78 2.21 -12.82
C ARG A 6 8.90 3.73 -12.82
N ALA A 7 8.89 4.38 -11.65
CA ALA A 7 9.01 5.84 -11.52
C ALA A 7 10.33 6.38 -12.14
N ARG A 8 11.37 5.55 -12.20
CA ARG A 8 12.68 5.86 -12.81
C ARG A 8 12.76 5.42 -14.29
N GLY A 9 11.63 5.15 -14.95
CA GLY A 9 11.58 4.79 -16.37
C GLY A 9 11.94 3.34 -16.70
N ARG A 10 12.16 2.46 -15.70
CA ARG A 10 12.54 1.05 -15.94
C ARG A 10 11.30 0.16 -16.10
N GLY A 11 11.39 -0.87 -16.95
CA GLY A 11 10.33 -1.87 -17.12
C GLY A 11 10.26 -2.90 -15.98
N ILE A 12 9.11 -3.56 -15.85
CA ILE A 12 8.92 -4.74 -15.00
C ILE A 12 8.28 -5.81 -15.87
N VAL A 13 8.90 -6.98 -15.93
CA VAL A 13 8.42 -8.12 -16.72
C VAL A 13 8.26 -9.35 -15.83
N CYS A 14 7.30 -10.20 -16.18
CA CYS A 14 7.10 -11.51 -15.56
C CYS A 14 7.47 -12.58 -16.59
N VAL A 15 8.26 -13.58 -16.18
CA VAL A 15 8.70 -14.69 -17.05
C VAL A 15 7.97 -15.96 -16.61
N PRO A 16 6.80 -16.26 -17.20
CA PRO A 16 5.93 -17.36 -16.73
C PRO A 16 6.53 -18.75 -16.94
N GLN A 17 7.59 -18.88 -17.74
CA GLN A 17 8.30 -20.15 -17.98
C GLN A 17 9.03 -20.65 -16.72
N SER A 18 9.31 -19.78 -15.75
CA SER A 18 9.91 -20.16 -14.47
C SER A 18 8.81 -20.36 -13.43
N THR A 19 8.61 -21.60 -12.99
CA THR A 19 7.66 -21.92 -11.91
C THR A 19 8.42 -22.14 -10.61
N VAL A 20 8.12 -21.32 -9.60
CA VAL A 20 8.65 -21.46 -8.24
C VAL A 20 7.50 -21.79 -7.30
N PHE A 21 7.59 -22.90 -6.60
CA PHE A 21 6.62 -23.26 -5.57
C PHE A 21 6.88 -22.44 -4.32
N HIS A 22 5.93 -21.58 -3.97
CA HIS A 22 6.00 -20.76 -2.77
C HIS A 22 4.91 -21.15 -1.78
N VAL A 23 5.30 -21.37 -0.51
CA VAL A 23 4.35 -21.55 0.58
C VAL A 23 3.75 -20.20 0.93
N GLY A 24 2.56 -19.92 0.39
CA GLY A 24 1.86 -18.65 0.56
C GLY A 24 1.66 -18.26 2.03
N GLY A 25 2.46 -17.29 2.50
CA GLY A 25 2.29 -16.70 3.83
C GLY A 25 2.75 -17.57 5.00
N ALA A 26 3.80 -18.36 4.84
CA ALA A 26 4.35 -19.27 5.86
C ALA A 26 4.65 -18.63 7.24
N THR A 27 4.99 -17.34 7.30
CA THR A 27 5.59 -16.73 8.51
C THR A 27 4.58 -16.16 9.52
N LEU A 28 3.38 -15.71 9.10
CA LEU A 28 2.35 -15.18 10.02
C LEU A 28 0.94 -15.43 9.48
N LYS A 29 0.10 -16.12 10.28
CA LYS A 29 -1.34 -16.31 10.01
C LYS A 29 -2.03 -14.97 9.75
N LYS A 30 -3.05 -14.97 8.88
CA LYS A 30 -3.78 -13.78 8.40
C LYS A 30 -4.37 -12.92 9.53
N GLU A 31 -4.62 -13.53 10.68
CA GLU A 31 -5.22 -12.88 11.84
C GLU A 31 -4.22 -12.33 12.86
N ASN A 32 -2.91 -12.49 12.64
CA ASN A 32 -1.92 -12.03 13.59
C ASN A 32 -1.82 -10.48 13.62
N PRO A 33 -2.06 -9.83 14.78
CA PRO A 33 -2.00 -8.37 14.92
C PRO A 33 -0.67 -7.75 14.53
N ARG A 34 0.45 -8.46 14.71
CA ARG A 34 1.77 -7.99 14.30
C ARG A 34 1.86 -7.87 12.78
N LYS A 35 1.27 -8.80 12.04
CA LYS A 35 1.20 -8.73 10.57
C LYS A 35 0.35 -7.55 10.12
N THR A 36 -0.81 -7.37 10.75
CA THR A 36 -1.68 -6.21 10.51
C THR A 36 -0.91 -4.91 10.73
N PHE A 37 -0.26 -4.77 11.89
CA PHE A 37 0.58 -3.63 12.21
C PHE A 37 1.64 -3.36 11.12
N LEU A 38 2.44 -4.37 10.76
CA LEU A 38 3.49 -4.23 9.75
C LEU A 38 2.93 -3.84 8.38
N ASN A 39 1.82 -4.44 7.96
CA ASN A 39 1.19 -4.14 6.67
C ASN A 39 0.75 -2.68 6.57
N PHE A 40 0.05 -2.16 7.59
CA PHE A 40 -0.40 -0.77 7.61
C PHE A 40 0.79 0.20 7.68
N ARG A 41 1.74 -0.04 8.58
CA ARG A 41 2.93 0.82 8.74
C ARG A 41 3.77 0.85 7.47
N ASN A 42 4.09 -0.30 6.90
CA ASN A 42 4.91 -0.41 5.69
C ASN A 42 4.21 0.23 4.48
N ASN A 43 2.89 0.11 4.38
CA ASN A 43 2.12 0.75 3.32
C ASN A 43 2.20 2.29 3.44
N LEU A 44 2.02 2.85 4.64
CA LEU A 44 2.14 4.29 4.87
C LEU A 44 3.54 4.83 4.52
N ILE A 45 4.60 4.13 4.95
CA ILE A 45 5.99 4.48 4.60
C ILE A 45 6.20 4.40 3.09
N MET A 46 5.69 3.35 2.45
CA MET A 46 5.80 3.16 1.01
C MET A 46 5.13 4.31 0.23
N LEU A 47 3.93 4.71 0.61
CA LEU A 47 3.23 5.86 0.02
C LEU A 47 4.03 7.15 0.25
N TYR A 48 4.46 7.40 1.48
CA TYR A 48 5.26 8.59 1.81
C TYR A 48 6.57 8.66 1.03
N LYS A 49 7.23 7.54 0.74
CA LYS A 49 8.51 7.56 0.03
C LYS A 49 8.39 7.77 -1.48
N ASN A 50 7.24 7.44 -2.09
CA ASN A 50 7.14 7.28 -3.54
C ASN A 50 6.04 8.11 -4.21
N LEU A 51 5.06 8.63 -3.46
CA LEU A 51 4.04 9.50 -4.04
C LEU A 51 4.62 10.86 -4.45
N PRO A 52 4.24 11.38 -5.63
CA PRO A 52 4.46 12.78 -6.01
C PRO A 52 3.98 13.76 -4.93
N ALA A 53 4.62 14.94 -4.86
CA ALA A 53 4.37 15.91 -3.79
C ALA A 53 2.95 16.49 -3.82
N ASP A 54 2.42 16.75 -5.01
CA ASP A 54 1.06 17.22 -5.30
C ASP A 54 -0.02 16.21 -4.86
N GLN A 55 0.27 14.90 -4.94
CA GLN A 55 -0.69 13.86 -4.59
C GLN A 55 -0.59 13.40 -3.13
N LEU A 56 0.54 13.63 -2.47
CA LEU A 56 0.82 13.04 -1.16
C LEU A 56 -0.27 13.38 -0.13
N VAL A 57 -0.66 14.65 0.00
CA VAL A 57 -1.62 15.07 1.02
C VAL A 57 -2.99 14.44 0.78
N THR A 58 -3.49 14.51 -0.46
CA THR A 58 -4.79 13.98 -0.85
C THR A 58 -4.86 12.46 -0.63
N VAL A 59 -3.86 11.72 -1.09
CA VAL A 59 -3.82 10.26 -0.93
C VAL A 59 -3.68 9.86 0.53
N MET A 60 -2.86 10.56 1.32
CA MET A 60 -2.70 10.25 2.75
C MET A 60 -3.95 10.56 3.58
N ARG A 61 -4.75 11.57 3.19
CA ARG A 61 -6.08 11.83 3.79
C ARG A 61 -7.07 10.72 3.47
N ALA A 62 -7.20 10.34 2.19
CA ALA A 62 -8.05 9.22 1.81
C ALA A 62 -7.62 7.92 2.49
N ARG A 63 -6.31 7.67 2.58
CA ARG A 63 -5.74 6.52 3.28
C ARG A 63 -6.08 6.51 4.77
N MET A 64 -6.10 7.68 5.42
CA MET A 64 -6.52 7.80 6.82
C MET A 64 -7.96 7.34 7.04
N VAL A 65 -8.89 7.80 6.19
CA VAL A 65 -10.30 7.36 6.26
C VAL A 65 -10.40 5.85 6.09
N LEU A 66 -9.71 5.30 5.08
CA LEU A 66 -9.70 3.84 4.83
C LEU A 66 -9.10 3.04 5.99
N ASP A 67 -8.05 3.55 6.65
CA ASP A 67 -7.47 2.89 7.82
C ASP A 67 -8.46 2.84 8.99
N TYR A 68 -9.22 3.92 9.23
CA TYR A 68 -10.25 3.94 10.28
C TYR A 68 -11.45 3.04 9.94
N VAL A 69 -11.86 3.01 8.67
CA VAL A 69 -12.89 2.05 8.21
C VAL A 69 -12.41 0.61 8.43
N ALA A 70 -11.15 0.30 8.13
CA ALA A 70 -10.58 -1.01 8.39
C ALA A 70 -10.52 -1.33 9.90
N ALA A 71 -10.12 -0.38 10.74
CA ALA A 71 -10.12 -0.55 12.19
C ALA A 71 -11.53 -0.81 12.74
N LEU A 72 -12.54 -0.07 12.29
CA LEU A 72 -13.94 -0.31 12.65
C LEU A 72 -14.40 -1.70 12.21
N ALA A 73 -14.08 -2.11 10.98
CA ALA A 73 -14.40 -3.45 10.49
C ALA A 73 -13.76 -4.57 11.32
N PHE A 74 -12.55 -4.35 11.86
CA PHE A 74 -11.93 -5.28 12.81
C PHE A 74 -12.68 -5.33 14.14
N VAL A 75 -13.11 -4.19 14.68
CA VAL A 75 -13.91 -4.12 15.91
C VAL A 75 -15.23 -4.87 15.74
N LEU A 76 -15.96 -4.63 14.65
CA LEU A 76 -17.23 -5.30 14.37
C LEU A 76 -17.10 -6.83 14.21
N LYS A 77 -15.90 -7.32 13.87
CA LYS A 77 -15.57 -8.74 13.79
C LYS A 77 -15.02 -9.33 15.10
N GLY A 78 -15.02 -8.58 16.20
CA GLY A 78 -14.43 -8.99 17.47
C GLY A 78 -12.89 -9.02 17.49
N GLN A 79 -12.23 -8.54 16.44
CA GLN A 79 -10.76 -8.59 16.28
C GLN A 79 -10.09 -7.34 16.86
N LEU A 80 -10.34 -7.03 18.14
CA LEU A 80 -9.80 -5.84 18.82
C LEU A 80 -8.26 -5.71 18.72
N PRO A 81 -7.46 -6.79 18.82
CA PRO A 81 -6.01 -6.67 18.65
C PRO A 81 -5.59 -6.15 17.27
N ASN A 82 -6.30 -6.54 16.20
CA ASN A 82 -6.06 -6.03 14.85
C ASN A 82 -6.46 -4.55 14.71
N ALA A 83 -7.56 -4.12 15.33
CA ALA A 83 -7.95 -2.72 15.35
C ALA A 83 -6.89 -1.84 16.04
N ARG A 84 -6.39 -2.28 17.21
CA ARG A 84 -5.28 -1.60 17.92
C ARG A 84 -4.00 -1.56 17.09
N ALA A 85 -3.70 -2.64 16.36
CA ALA A 85 -2.55 -2.71 15.47
C ALA A 85 -2.59 -1.65 14.35
N VAL A 86 -3.77 -1.34 13.79
CA VAL A 86 -3.94 -0.27 12.80
C VAL A 86 -3.61 1.09 13.41
N LEU A 87 -4.14 1.40 14.60
CA LEU A 87 -3.88 2.67 15.28
C LEU A 87 -2.40 2.80 15.67
N ALA A 88 -1.80 1.73 16.19
CA ALA A 88 -0.37 1.68 16.51
C ALA A 88 0.49 1.93 15.26
N ALA A 89 0.13 1.35 14.11
CA ALA A 89 0.83 1.57 12.85
C ALA A 89 0.82 3.04 12.41
N ARG A 90 -0.30 3.75 12.59
CA ARG A 90 -0.39 5.19 12.29
C ARG A 90 0.45 6.02 13.24
N ARG A 91 0.45 5.70 14.54
CA ARG A 91 1.29 6.38 15.55
C ARG A 91 2.78 6.17 15.27
N GLU A 92 3.20 4.94 15.02
CA GLU A 92 4.60 4.64 14.69
C GLU A 92 5.00 5.35 13.39
N TYR A 93 4.18 5.28 12.34
CA TYR A 93 4.43 6.03 11.11
C TYR A 93 4.62 7.53 11.38
N ALA A 94 3.78 8.15 12.20
CA ALA A 94 3.91 9.57 12.54
C ALA A 94 5.23 9.89 13.26
N ALA A 95 5.70 8.98 14.12
CA ALA A 95 6.98 9.10 14.82
C ALA A 95 8.18 8.98 13.87
N ILE A 96 8.22 7.93 13.04
CA ILE A 96 9.39 7.59 12.21
C ILE A 96 9.39 8.24 10.82
N ARG A 97 8.32 8.94 10.41
CA ARG A 97 8.23 9.52 9.05
C ARG A 97 9.41 10.42 8.70
N LYS A 98 9.97 11.12 9.70
CA LYS A 98 11.06 12.08 9.51
C LYS A 98 12.33 11.38 9.05
N ASP A 99 12.58 10.17 9.55
CA ASP A 99 13.74 9.34 9.23
C ASP A 99 13.77 8.93 7.75
N PHE A 100 12.59 8.88 7.12
CA PHE A 100 12.45 8.55 5.70
C PHE A 100 12.50 9.78 4.77
N ARG A 101 12.71 11.00 5.29
CA ARG A 101 12.76 12.23 4.47
C ARG A 101 13.88 12.16 3.43
N ALA A 102 15.11 11.81 3.84
CA ALA A 102 16.24 11.69 2.92
C ALA A 102 15.95 10.68 1.78
N SER A 103 15.36 9.52 2.12
CA SER A 103 14.94 8.54 1.11
C SER A 103 13.85 9.08 0.16
N ARG A 104 12.90 9.87 0.68
CA ARG A 104 11.86 10.50 -0.15
C ARG A 104 12.50 11.48 -1.11
N ASP A 105 13.37 12.37 -0.63
CA ASP A 105 14.01 13.40 -1.45
C ASP A 105 14.85 12.76 -2.56
N GLU A 106 15.61 11.70 -2.25
CA GLU A 106 16.33 10.92 -3.26
C GLU A 106 15.39 10.31 -4.31
N ASN A 107 14.26 9.75 -3.88
CA ASN A 107 13.28 9.18 -4.81
C ASN A 107 12.66 10.26 -5.70
N MET A 108 12.28 11.41 -5.15
CA MET A 108 11.70 12.51 -5.94
C MET A 108 12.69 13.05 -6.96
N LYS A 109 13.98 13.19 -6.59
CA LYS A 109 15.05 13.61 -7.52
C LYS A 109 15.28 12.62 -8.66
N LYS A 110 15.11 11.32 -8.40
CA LYS A 110 15.33 10.25 -9.39
C LYS A 110 14.09 9.90 -10.20
N THR A 111 12.91 10.40 -9.82
CA THR A 111 11.67 10.14 -10.55
C THR A 111 11.73 10.87 -11.90
N VAL A 112 11.52 10.11 -12.96
CA VAL A 112 11.42 10.61 -14.34
C VAL A 112 9.97 10.57 -14.82
N LEU A 113 9.20 9.56 -14.37
CA LEU A 113 7.79 9.41 -14.68
C LEU A 113 6.92 9.89 -13.52
N HIS A 114 6.25 11.02 -13.70
CA HIS A 114 5.29 11.56 -12.73
C HIS A 114 3.96 10.81 -12.71
N SER A 115 3.59 10.20 -13.83
CA SER A 115 2.43 9.31 -13.95
C SER A 115 2.90 7.95 -14.44
N ILE A 116 2.58 6.90 -13.68
CA ILE A 116 2.87 5.51 -14.04
C ILE A 116 1.65 5.01 -14.83
N PRO A 117 1.79 4.61 -16.12
CA PRO A 117 0.65 4.21 -16.95
C PRO A 117 -0.20 3.08 -16.36
N GLU A 118 0.43 2.17 -15.63
CA GLU A 118 -0.23 1.02 -15.01
C GLU A 118 -0.99 1.38 -13.71
N GLN A 119 -0.89 2.63 -13.25
CA GLN A 119 -1.57 3.10 -12.05
C GLN A 119 -3.01 3.51 -12.37
N ILE A 120 -3.97 2.73 -11.88
CA ILE A 120 -5.39 3.08 -12.00
C ILE A 120 -5.72 4.39 -11.27
N LYS A 121 -6.53 5.23 -11.90
CA LYS A 121 -7.03 6.48 -11.30
C LYS A 121 -8.24 6.28 -10.37
N SER A 122 -8.71 5.04 -10.22
CA SER A 122 -9.88 4.69 -9.41
C SER A 122 -9.53 3.82 -8.21
N SER A 123 -10.38 3.84 -7.17
CA SER A 123 -10.18 3.01 -5.98
C SER A 123 -10.43 1.53 -6.29
N ILE A 124 -9.42 0.70 -6.10
CA ILE A 124 -9.55 -0.77 -6.25
C ILE A 124 -10.60 -1.36 -5.30
N LEU A 125 -10.78 -0.78 -4.11
CA LEU A 125 -11.79 -1.21 -3.15
C LEU A 125 -13.21 -0.95 -3.68
N VAL A 126 -13.43 0.20 -4.30
CA VAL A 126 -14.73 0.53 -4.92
C VAL A 126 -14.98 -0.38 -6.12
N GLN A 127 -13.96 -0.61 -6.96
CA GLN A 127 -14.09 -1.53 -8.11
C GLN A 127 -14.49 -2.93 -7.65
N PHE A 128 -13.91 -3.42 -6.56
CA PHE A 128 -14.20 -4.76 -6.04
C PHE A 128 -15.54 -4.83 -5.29
N TYR A 129 -15.73 -4.02 -4.25
CA TYR A 129 -16.89 -4.15 -3.34
C TYR A 129 -18.17 -3.52 -3.87
N ALA A 130 -18.10 -2.39 -4.59
CA ALA A 130 -19.28 -1.70 -5.10
C ALA A 130 -19.58 -2.07 -6.56
N LYS A 131 -18.56 -2.27 -7.39
CA LYS A 131 -18.72 -2.55 -8.83
C LYS A 131 -18.55 -4.03 -9.21
N GLY A 132 -18.29 -4.90 -8.23
CA GLY A 132 -18.23 -6.36 -8.44
C GLY A 132 -17.09 -6.86 -9.34
N ARG A 133 -16.07 -6.04 -9.59
CA ARG A 133 -14.93 -6.40 -10.46
C ARG A 133 -13.95 -7.32 -9.73
N LYS A 134 -14.01 -8.63 -10.04
CA LYS A 134 -13.24 -9.68 -9.35
C LYS A 134 -11.96 -10.12 -10.06
N SER A 135 -11.81 -9.82 -11.35
CA SER A 135 -10.61 -10.17 -12.14
C SER A 135 -9.84 -8.93 -12.57
N PHE A 136 -8.54 -9.06 -12.77
CA PHE A 136 -7.71 -7.96 -13.31
C PHE A 136 -8.18 -7.52 -14.70
N SER A 137 -8.54 -8.49 -15.57
CA SER A 137 -9.07 -8.24 -16.91
C SER A 137 -10.35 -7.40 -16.93
N SER A 138 -11.09 -7.34 -15.81
CA SER A 138 -12.30 -6.52 -15.69
C SER A 138 -12.01 -5.06 -15.33
N LEU A 139 -10.78 -4.71 -14.95
CA LEU A 139 -10.40 -3.33 -14.63
C LEU A 139 -10.18 -2.52 -15.91
N LYS A 140 -10.76 -1.32 -15.98
CA LYS A 140 -10.43 -0.34 -17.02
C LYS A 140 -9.17 0.39 -16.53
N LEU A 141 -8.03 0.08 -17.13
CA LEU A 141 -6.75 0.76 -16.89
C LEU A 141 -6.78 2.16 -17.50
#